data_AF-Q8RKT3-F1
#
_entry.id   AF-Q8RKT3-F1
#
_cell.length_a   1.000
_cell.length_b   1.000
_cell.length_c   1.000
_cell.angle_alpha   90.00
_cell.angle_beta   90.00
_cell.angle_gamma   90.00
#
_symmetry.space_group_name_H-M   'P 1'
#
loop_
_entity.id
_entity.type
_entity.pdbx_description
1 polymer ?
#
loop_
_entity_poly.entity_id
_entity_poly.type
_entity_poly.pdbx_seq_one_letter_code
_entity_poly.pdbx_strand_id
1 'polypeptide(L)'
;MSRFEEVLDNIFIGRREGAALYQRIFVVSAYSGMTNLLLEHKKTGEPGVYQRFADAQSEGAWREALEGVRQRMLAKNAELFSSEYELHAANQFINSRIDDASECMHSLQKLCAYGHFQLSEHLMKVREMLASLGEAHSAFNSVLALKQRGVNARLADLTGWQQEAPLPFEEMISSHFAGFDFSRELVVATGYTHCAEGLMNTFD
;
A
#
# COMPACT_ATOMS: atom_id res chain seq x y z
N MET A 1 2.84 -5.31 10.75
CA MET A 1 2.58 -6.68 11.27
C MET A 1 3.82 -7.57 11.18
N SER A 2 4.33 -8.14 12.28
CA SER A 2 5.52 -9.03 12.28
C SER A 2 5.20 -10.52 12.43
N ARG A 3 3.95 -10.87 12.80
CA ARG A 3 3.47 -12.24 13.05
C ARG A 3 2.29 -12.57 12.13
N PHE A 4 2.55 -12.56 10.83
CA PHE A 4 1.49 -12.61 9.83
C PHE A 4 0.67 -13.91 9.88
N GLU A 5 1.31 -15.06 10.06
CA GLU A 5 0.59 -16.34 10.24
C GLU A 5 -0.31 -16.33 11.47
N GLU A 6 0.17 -15.84 12.62
CA GLU A 6 -0.64 -15.74 13.83
C GLU A 6 -1.86 -14.84 13.64
N VAL A 7 -1.71 -13.71 12.93
CA VAL A 7 -2.84 -12.83 12.60
C VAL A 7 -3.82 -13.54 11.67
N LEU A 8 -3.33 -14.27 10.68
CA LEU A 8 -4.17 -14.97 9.72
C LEU A 8 -4.98 -16.09 10.39
N ASP A 9 -4.32 -16.92 11.18
CA ASP A 9 -4.93 -18.07 11.82
C ASP A 9 -5.86 -17.68 12.98
N ASN A 10 -5.58 -16.59 13.71
CA ASN A 10 -6.39 -16.19 14.87
C ASN A 10 -7.43 -15.11 14.57
N ILE A 11 -7.09 -14.13 13.73
CA ILE A 11 -7.92 -12.93 13.51
C ILE A 11 -8.77 -13.07 12.26
N PHE A 12 -8.14 -13.36 11.12
CA PHE A 12 -8.88 -13.49 9.86
C PHE A 12 -9.79 -14.72 9.87
N ILE A 13 -9.22 -15.90 10.13
CA ILE A 13 -9.94 -17.18 10.14
C ILE A 13 -10.44 -17.46 11.57
N GLY A 14 -9.53 -17.68 12.51
CA GLY A 14 -9.87 -18.09 13.87
C GLY A 14 -10.50 -19.48 13.87
N ARG A 15 -11.56 -19.67 14.67
CA ARG A 15 -12.35 -20.91 14.71
C ARG A 15 -13.56 -20.89 13.76
N ARG A 16 -13.53 -20.05 12.72
CA ARG A 16 -14.68 -19.83 11.83
C ARG A 16 -14.57 -20.71 10.60
N GLU A 17 -15.71 -21.19 10.15
CA GLU A 17 -15.84 -22.05 8.96
C GLU A 17 -17.07 -21.63 8.16
N GLY A 18 -17.07 -21.95 6.86
CA GLY A 18 -18.20 -21.69 5.96
C GLY A 18 -18.65 -20.22 5.98
N ALA A 19 -19.96 -19.99 6.15
CA ALA A 19 -20.54 -18.65 6.14
C ALA A 19 -20.02 -17.74 7.27
N ALA A 20 -19.52 -18.30 8.38
CA ALA A 20 -19.00 -17.51 9.49
C ALA A 20 -17.70 -16.75 9.14
N LEU A 21 -17.03 -17.11 8.03
CA LEU A 21 -15.85 -16.41 7.54
C LEU A 21 -16.18 -15.04 6.94
N TYR A 22 -17.41 -14.80 6.51
CA TYR A 22 -17.78 -13.63 5.71
C TYR A 22 -18.48 -12.56 6.57
N GLN A 23 -19.09 -11.56 5.92
CA GLN A 23 -19.73 -10.38 6.54
C GLN A 23 -18.78 -9.54 7.38
N ARG A 24 -17.52 -9.46 6.95
CA ARG A 24 -16.44 -8.78 7.66
C ARG A 24 -15.51 -8.10 6.67
N ILE A 25 -15.05 -6.91 7.07
CA ILE A 25 -14.00 -6.17 6.39
C ILE A 25 -12.83 -6.03 7.35
N PHE A 26 -11.64 -6.41 6.88
CA PHE A 26 -10.39 -6.21 7.62
C PHE A 26 -9.64 -5.04 7.02
N VAL A 27 -9.41 -4.02 7.84
CA VAL A 27 -8.57 -2.88 7.46
C VAL A 27 -7.15 -3.16 7.94
N VAL A 28 -6.18 -3.10 7.04
CA VAL A 28 -4.79 -3.43 7.35
C VAL A 28 -3.85 -2.24 7.11
N SER A 29 -2.91 -2.09 8.04
CA SER A 29 -1.79 -1.18 7.93
C SER A 29 -0.59 -1.89 7.31
N ALA A 30 0.39 -1.11 6.83
CA ALA A 30 1.65 -1.61 6.30
C ALA A 30 2.42 -2.56 7.24
N TYR A 31 3.32 -3.35 6.67
CA TYR A 31 4.27 -4.14 7.46
C TYR A 31 5.16 -3.24 8.34
N SER A 32 5.60 -3.79 9.47
CA SER A 32 6.37 -3.01 10.46
C SER A 32 7.65 -2.46 9.83
N GLY A 33 7.89 -1.16 9.99
CA GLY A 33 9.05 -0.46 9.45
C GLY A 33 8.94 -0.07 7.97
N MET A 34 7.95 -0.57 7.22
CA MET A 34 7.81 -0.28 5.79
C MET A 34 7.50 1.20 5.55
N THR A 35 6.55 1.76 6.31
CA THR A 35 6.21 3.20 6.24
C THR A 35 7.40 4.10 6.58
N ASN A 36 8.28 3.69 7.51
CA ASN A 36 9.48 4.48 7.85
C ASN A 36 10.47 4.53 6.69
N LEU A 37 10.65 3.42 5.96
CA LEU A 37 11.52 3.38 4.78
C LEU A 37 10.94 4.20 3.63
N LEU A 38 9.62 4.18 3.46
CA LEU A 38 8.90 4.95 2.44
C LEU A 38 8.91 6.46 2.74
N LEU A 39 8.76 6.86 4.00
CA LEU A 39 8.57 8.25 4.39
C LEU A 39 9.82 8.84 5.08
N GLU A 40 9.86 8.71 6.41
CA GLU A 40 10.99 9.05 7.26
C GLU A 40 10.91 8.25 8.56
N HIS A 41 12.06 7.93 9.15
CA HIS A 41 12.07 7.21 10.41
C HIS A 41 11.86 8.16 11.60
N LYS A 42 10.62 8.26 12.09
CA LYS A 42 10.20 9.19 13.17
C LYS A 42 11.09 9.18 14.43
N LYS A 43 11.76 8.07 14.75
CA LYS A 43 12.62 7.95 15.95
C LYS A 43 14.10 8.24 15.72
N THR A 44 14.62 7.98 14.53
CA THR A 44 16.07 8.07 14.26
C THR A 44 16.40 9.25 13.35
N GLY A 45 15.39 9.83 12.69
CA GLY A 45 15.57 10.88 11.70
C GLY A 45 16.18 10.38 10.39
N GLU A 46 16.32 9.05 10.22
CA GLU A 46 16.87 8.50 9.00
C GLU A 46 15.92 8.78 7.82
N PRO A 47 16.41 9.40 6.73
CA PRO A 47 15.56 9.78 5.62
C PRO A 47 15.10 8.55 4.82
N GLY A 48 13.79 8.42 4.66
CA GLY A 48 13.16 7.47 3.74
C GLY A 48 13.07 8.02 2.32
N VAL A 49 12.34 7.32 1.45
CA VAL A 49 12.18 7.70 0.03
C VAL A 49 11.61 9.12 -0.11
N TYR A 50 10.53 9.41 0.62
CA TYR A 50 9.88 10.72 0.58
C TYR A 50 10.82 11.84 0.97
N GLN A 51 11.53 11.72 2.10
CA GLN A 51 12.41 12.78 2.58
C GLN A 51 13.56 13.05 1.59
N ARG A 52 14.15 12.01 1.02
CA ARG A 52 15.19 12.15 -0.02
C ARG A 52 14.68 12.86 -1.27
N PHE A 53 13.44 12.57 -1.65
CA PHE A 53 12.77 13.21 -2.76
C PHE A 53 12.45 14.68 -2.47
N ALA A 54 11.93 14.98 -1.27
CA ALA A 54 11.53 16.31 -0.83
C ALA A 54 12.72 17.26 -0.65
N ASP A 55 13.83 16.76 -0.10
CA ASP A 55 15.07 17.53 0.09
C ASP A 55 15.80 17.80 -1.23
N ALA A 56 15.23 17.39 -2.37
CA ALA A 56 15.84 17.46 -3.70
C ALA A 56 17.29 16.94 -3.68
N GLN A 57 17.54 15.86 -2.92
CA GLN A 57 18.77 15.11 -3.09
C GLN A 57 18.84 14.65 -4.56
N SER A 58 20.05 14.40 -5.06
CA SER A 58 20.23 13.98 -6.46
C SER A 58 19.24 12.88 -6.83
N GLU A 59 18.80 12.82 -8.09
CA GLU A 59 17.82 11.83 -8.56
C GLU A 59 18.19 10.39 -8.14
N GLY A 60 19.49 10.09 -8.08
CA GLY A 60 19.99 8.80 -7.59
C GLY A 60 19.60 8.46 -6.14
N ALA A 61 19.51 9.45 -5.24
CA ALA A 61 19.32 9.23 -3.81
C ALA A 61 17.94 8.65 -3.46
N TRP A 62 16.86 9.20 -4.01
CA TRP A 62 15.52 8.67 -3.74
C TRP A 62 15.27 7.36 -4.50
N ARG A 63 15.85 7.19 -5.69
CA ARG A 63 15.77 5.95 -6.48
C ARG A 63 16.44 4.79 -5.76
N GLU A 64 17.64 5.01 -5.21
CA GLU A 64 18.36 4.01 -4.43
C GLU A 64 17.57 3.61 -3.18
N ALA A 65 16.99 4.58 -2.46
CA ALA A 65 16.13 4.29 -1.32
C ALA A 65 14.87 3.51 -1.71
N LEU A 66 14.24 3.84 -2.83
CA LEU A 66 13.05 3.14 -3.34
C LEU A 66 13.39 1.69 -3.74
N GLU A 67 14.57 1.46 -4.32
CA GLU A 67 15.04 0.11 -4.59
C GLU A 67 15.32 -0.67 -3.30
N GLY A 68 15.86 -0.02 -2.26
CA GLY A 68 15.97 -0.61 -0.92
C GLY A 68 14.61 -1.04 -0.35
N VAL A 69 13.56 -0.22 -0.54
CA VAL A 69 12.18 -0.58 -0.19
C VAL A 69 11.71 -1.78 -1.00
N ARG A 70 11.94 -1.81 -2.32
CA ARG A 70 11.59 -2.95 -3.17
C ARG A 70 12.20 -4.24 -2.63
N GLN A 71 13.50 -4.25 -2.38
CA GLN A 71 14.19 -5.43 -1.85
C GLN A 71 13.60 -5.87 -0.50
N ARG A 72 13.24 -4.92 0.37
CA ARG A 72 12.60 -5.24 1.66
C ARG A 72 11.20 -5.83 1.49
N MET A 73 10.42 -5.34 0.53
CA MET A 73 9.09 -5.86 0.21
C MET A 73 9.14 -7.26 -0.42
N LEU A 74 10.10 -7.50 -1.33
CA LEU A 74 10.33 -8.82 -1.93
C LEU A 74 10.81 -9.84 -0.89
N ALA A 75 11.73 -9.44 0.00
CA ALA A 75 12.16 -10.27 1.12
C ALA A 75 10.98 -10.63 2.02
N LYS A 76 10.10 -9.65 2.32
CA LYS A 76 8.88 -9.92 3.08
C LYS A 76 7.96 -10.90 2.35
N ASN A 77 7.80 -10.81 1.02
CA ASN A 77 7.01 -11.79 0.27
C ASN A 77 7.59 -13.21 0.39
N ALA A 78 8.91 -13.34 0.27
CA ALA A 78 9.60 -14.61 0.40
C ALA A 78 9.50 -15.21 1.82
N GLU A 79 9.40 -14.37 2.86
CA GLU A 79 9.11 -14.83 4.23
C GLU A 79 7.66 -15.35 4.39
N LEU A 80 6.72 -14.86 3.59
CA LEU A 80 5.29 -15.19 3.71
C LEU A 80 4.83 -16.35 2.83
N PHE A 81 5.44 -16.52 1.67
CA PHE A 81 4.99 -17.48 0.66
C PHE A 81 6.09 -18.47 0.32
N SER A 82 5.85 -19.74 0.68
CA SER A 82 6.72 -20.87 0.32
C SER A 82 6.44 -21.44 -1.07
N SER A 83 5.24 -21.20 -1.60
CA SER A 83 4.84 -21.62 -2.95
C SER A 83 5.25 -20.58 -3.99
N GLU A 84 5.77 -21.05 -5.13
CA GLU A 84 6.24 -20.20 -6.22
C GLU A 84 5.12 -19.35 -6.82
N TYR A 85 3.88 -19.86 -6.87
CA TYR A 85 2.76 -19.15 -7.50
C TYR A 85 2.37 -17.88 -6.74
N GLU A 86 2.12 -18.00 -5.42
CA GLU A 86 1.76 -16.87 -4.56
C GLU A 86 2.94 -15.89 -4.43
N LEU A 87 4.16 -16.39 -4.32
CA LEU A 87 5.36 -15.55 -4.28
C LEU A 87 5.50 -14.73 -5.56
N HIS A 88 5.33 -15.36 -6.73
CA HIS A 88 5.38 -14.67 -8.02
C HIS A 88 4.29 -13.60 -8.13
N ALA A 89 3.05 -13.93 -7.78
CA ALA A 89 1.93 -12.98 -7.80
C ALA A 89 2.17 -11.78 -6.85
N ALA A 90 2.64 -12.04 -5.63
CA ALA A 90 2.97 -11.00 -4.66
C ALA A 90 4.10 -10.08 -5.14
N ASN A 91 5.14 -10.66 -5.76
CA ASN A 91 6.26 -9.92 -6.31
C ASN A 91 5.85 -9.09 -7.52
N GLN A 92 5.05 -9.66 -8.44
CA GLN A 92 4.55 -8.94 -9.61
C GLN A 92 3.72 -7.72 -9.20
N PHE A 93 2.78 -7.91 -8.26
CA PHE A 93 1.94 -6.83 -7.76
C PHE A 93 2.76 -5.67 -7.21
N ILE A 94 3.68 -5.94 -6.29
CA ILE A 94 4.42 -4.86 -5.63
C ILE A 94 5.47 -4.22 -6.54
N ASN A 95 6.08 -5.00 -7.45
CA ASN A 95 7.00 -4.45 -8.44
C ASN A 95 6.30 -3.45 -9.36
N SER A 96 5.12 -3.79 -9.88
CA SER A 96 4.32 -2.89 -10.71
C SER A 96 4.03 -1.58 -9.98
N ARG A 97 3.62 -1.64 -8.71
CA ARG A 97 3.32 -0.43 -7.91
C ARG A 97 4.56 0.44 -7.67
N ILE A 98 5.71 -0.18 -7.43
CA ILE A 98 6.97 0.56 -7.24
C ILE A 98 7.43 1.18 -8.57
N ASP A 99 7.27 0.48 -9.69
CA ASP A 99 7.62 0.97 -11.02
C ASP A 99 6.77 2.21 -11.38
N ASP A 100 5.45 2.12 -11.20
CA ASP A 100 4.51 3.24 -11.39
C ASP A 100 4.90 4.45 -10.52
N ALA A 101 5.20 4.22 -9.23
CA ALA A 101 5.60 5.29 -8.31
C ALA A 101 6.91 5.96 -8.74
N SER A 102 7.90 5.16 -9.15
CA SER A 102 9.20 5.63 -9.65
C SER A 102 9.04 6.49 -10.91
N GLU A 103 8.21 6.04 -11.85
CA GLU A 103 7.93 6.79 -13.08
C GLU A 103 7.21 8.11 -12.79
N CYS A 104 6.22 8.09 -11.90
CA CYS A 104 5.48 9.27 -11.46
C CYS A 104 6.41 10.31 -10.81
N MET A 105 7.23 9.89 -9.83
CA MET A 105 8.17 10.76 -9.11
C MET A 105 9.22 11.37 -10.05
N HIS A 106 9.75 10.59 -10.98
CA HIS A 106 10.69 11.07 -11.99
C HIS A 106 10.06 12.08 -12.96
N SER A 107 8.83 11.81 -13.41
CA SER A 107 8.08 12.73 -14.27
C SER A 107 7.81 14.05 -13.54
N LEU A 108 7.47 13.99 -12.25
CA LEU A 108 7.26 15.16 -11.41
C LEU A 108 8.54 16.00 -11.24
N GLN A 109 9.70 15.37 -11.00
CA GLN A 109 10.98 16.07 -10.94
C GLN A 109 11.32 16.78 -12.26
N LYS A 110 11.09 16.11 -13.40
CA LYS A 110 11.28 16.72 -14.72
C LYS A 110 10.35 17.91 -14.95
N LEU A 111 9.09 17.82 -14.52
CA LEU A 111 8.14 18.92 -14.63
C LEU A 111 8.57 20.12 -13.78
N CYS A 112 9.03 19.87 -12.55
CA CYS A 112 9.50 20.91 -11.63
C CYS A 112 10.86 21.51 -12.01
N ALA A 113 11.58 20.92 -12.96
CA ALA A 113 12.78 21.54 -13.54
C ALA A 113 12.45 22.78 -14.40
N TYR A 114 11.18 22.94 -14.80
CA TYR A 114 10.69 24.14 -15.47
C TYR A 114 10.14 25.13 -14.42
N GLY A 115 10.61 26.37 -14.45
CA GLY A 115 10.34 27.40 -13.42
C GLY A 115 8.88 27.85 -13.23
N HIS A 116 7.92 27.18 -13.88
CA HIS A 116 6.49 27.38 -13.69
C HIS A 116 5.86 26.41 -12.67
N PHE A 117 6.58 25.37 -12.25
CA PHE A 117 6.08 24.34 -11.34
C PHE A 117 6.97 24.25 -10.10
N GLN A 118 6.35 24.14 -8.93
CA GLN A 118 7.06 24.01 -7.67
C GLN A 118 6.87 22.61 -7.09
N LEU A 119 7.97 21.93 -6.78
CA LEU A 119 7.93 20.58 -6.19
C LEU A 119 7.14 20.55 -4.87
N SER A 120 7.24 21.62 -4.08
CA SER A 120 6.55 21.82 -2.80
C SER A 120 5.03 21.66 -2.89
N GLU A 121 4.42 22.05 -4.01
CA GLU A 121 2.97 21.95 -4.25
C GLU A 121 2.49 20.50 -4.40
N HIS A 122 3.42 19.57 -4.63
CA HIS A 122 3.13 18.17 -4.92
C HIS A 122 3.63 17.20 -3.85
N LEU A 123 4.44 17.66 -2.88
CA LEU A 123 5.07 16.79 -1.87
C LEU A 123 4.06 15.97 -1.06
N MET A 124 2.94 16.57 -0.64
CA MET A 124 1.92 15.83 0.13
C MET A 124 1.33 14.67 -0.67
N LYS A 125 1.08 14.85 -1.96
CA LYS A 125 0.58 13.77 -2.83
C LYS A 125 1.61 12.65 -3.01
N VAL A 126 2.89 13.01 -3.10
CA VAL A 126 3.98 12.02 -3.16
C VAL A 126 4.08 11.24 -1.83
N ARG A 127 3.94 11.93 -0.69
CA ARG A 127 3.91 11.30 0.64
C ARG A 127 2.78 10.28 0.73
N GLU A 128 1.58 10.66 0.33
CA GLU A 128 0.41 9.78 0.32
C GLU A 128 0.60 8.56 -0.60
N MET A 129 1.08 8.79 -1.82
CA MET A 129 1.37 7.72 -2.79
C MET A 129 2.42 6.74 -2.25
N LEU A 130 3.50 7.24 -1.63
CA LEU A 130 4.53 6.38 -1.05
C LEU A 130 3.99 5.60 0.15
N ALA A 131 3.24 6.24 1.05
CA ALA A 131 2.65 5.55 2.19
C ALA A 131 1.71 4.42 1.77
N SER A 132 0.92 4.64 0.72
CA SER A 132 -0.07 3.69 0.21
C SER A 132 0.56 2.41 -0.34
N LEU A 133 1.79 2.46 -0.86
CA LEU A 133 2.55 1.27 -1.29
C LEU A 133 2.67 0.23 -0.16
N GLY A 134 3.00 0.68 1.05
CA GLY A 134 3.20 -0.20 2.20
C GLY A 134 1.92 -0.93 2.61
N GLU A 135 0.78 -0.25 2.50
CA GLU A 135 -0.52 -0.82 2.85
C GLU A 135 -1.07 -1.73 1.76
N ALA A 136 -1.01 -1.29 0.50
CA ALA A 136 -1.37 -2.09 -0.65
C ALA A 136 -0.61 -3.42 -0.66
N HIS A 137 0.69 -3.39 -0.34
CA HIS A 137 1.53 -4.58 -0.17
C HIS A 137 0.97 -5.54 0.90
N SER A 138 0.65 -5.02 2.09
CA SER A 138 0.12 -5.84 3.18
C SER A 138 -1.28 -6.39 2.90
N ALA A 139 -2.14 -5.60 2.25
CA ALA A 139 -3.51 -5.98 1.93
C ALA A 139 -3.55 -7.04 0.84
N PHE A 140 -2.78 -6.87 -0.24
CA PHE A 140 -2.68 -7.85 -1.31
C PHE A 140 -2.14 -9.19 -0.82
N ASN A 141 -1.07 -9.18 -0.03
CA ASN A 141 -0.51 -10.40 0.55
C ASN A 141 -1.51 -11.11 1.49
N SER A 142 -2.28 -10.35 2.26
CA SER A 142 -3.34 -10.92 3.12
C SER A 142 -4.38 -11.66 2.28
N VAL A 143 -4.82 -11.07 1.17
CA VAL A 143 -5.76 -11.70 0.24
C VAL A 143 -5.19 -12.97 -0.39
N LEU A 144 -3.93 -12.93 -0.86
CA LEU A 144 -3.27 -14.12 -1.42
C LEU A 144 -3.18 -15.25 -0.38
N ALA A 145 -2.75 -14.96 0.84
CA ALA A 145 -2.60 -15.95 1.90
C ALA A 145 -3.95 -16.54 2.37
N LEU A 146 -5.03 -15.76 2.28
CA LEU A 146 -6.40 -16.23 2.55
C LEU A 146 -6.90 -17.16 1.44
N LYS A 147 -6.67 -16.78 0.17
CA LYS A 147 -7.02 -17.62 -0.98
C LYS A 147 -6.29 -18.96 -0.96
N GLN A 148 -5.02 -18.96 -0.57
CA GLN A 148 -4.23 -20.18 -0.41
C GLN A 148 -4.85 -21.15 0.61
N ARG A 149 -5.56 -20.63 1.63
CA ARG A 149 -6.29 -21.43 2.62
C ARG A 149 -7.75 -21.70 2.23
N GLY A 150 -8.13 -21.47 0.97
CA GLY A 150 -9.48 -21.74 0.47
C GLY A 150 -10.54 -20.71 0.89
N VAL A 151 -10.14 -19.56 1.45
CA VAL A 151 -11.07 -18.47 1.76
C VAL A 151 -11.26 -17.61 0.52
N ASN A 152 -12.52 -17.36 0.15
CA ASN A 152 -12.84 -16.43 -0.94
C ASN A 152 -12.60 -14.98 -0.47
N ALA A 153 -11.37 -14.51 -0.58
CA ALA A 153 -10.96 -13.18 -0.16
C ALA A 153 -10.79 -12.22 -1.35
N ARG A 154 -11.09 -10.94 -1.14
CA ARG A 154 -10.94 -9.90 -2.18
C ARG A 154 -10.39 -8.61 -1.58
N LEU A 155 -9.52 -7.96 -2.34
CA LEU A 155 -8.88 -6.70 -1.97
C LEU A 155 -9.82 -5.54 -2.32
N ALA A 156 -10.17 -4.72 -1.33
CA ALA A 156 -10.67 -3.37 -1.52
C ALA A 156 -9.49 -2.40 -1.48
N ASP A 157 -8.93 -2.09 -2.64
CA ASP A 157 -7.79 -1.18 -2.76
C ASP A 157 -8.28 0.27 -2.69
N LEU A 158 -8.25 0.86 -1.49
CA LEU A 158 -8.72 2.22 -1.24
C LEU A 158 -7.64 3.28 -1.54
N THR A 159 -6.49 2.87 -2.07
CA THR A 159 -5.37 3.80 -2.35
C THR A 159 -5.62 4.75 -3.52
N GLY A 160 -6.70 4.55 -4.29
CA GLY A 160 -7.02 5.36 -5.47
C GLY A 160 -6.02 5.20 -6.63
N TRP A 161 -5.21 4.14 -6.64
CA TRP A 161 -4.07 3.99 -7.57
C TRP A 161 -4.42 4.07 -9.06
N GLN A 162 -5.62 3.60 -9.43
CA GLN A 162 -6.11 3.61 -10.80
C GLN A 162 -7.20 4.67 -11.01
N GLN A 163 -7.39 5.56 -10.03
CA GLN A 163 -8.47 6.52 -10.05
C GLN A 163 -8.01 7.80 -10.76
N GLU A 164 -8.76 8.23 -11.78
CA GLU A 164 -8.41 9.43 -12.56
C GLU A 164 -8.47 10.72 -11.73
N ALA A 165 -9.41 10.78 -10.78
CA ALA A 165 -9.60 11.92 -9.90
C ALA A 165 -10.06 11.48 -8.51
N PRO A 166 -9.61 12.16 -7.44
CA PRO A 166 -10.06 11.87 -6.09
C PRO A 166 -11.56 12.15 -5.96
N LEU A 167 -12.28 11.23 -5.30
CA LEU A 167 -13.69 11.37 -4.94
C LEU A 167 -13.81 11.83 -3.48
N PRO A 168 -14.96 12.42 -3.07
CA PRO A 168 -15.28 12.60 -1.67
C PRO A 168 -15.17 11.29 -0.89
N PHE A 169 -14.77 11.35 0.38
CA PHE A 169 -14.50 10.15 1.19
C PHE A 169 -15.63 9.11 1.13
N GLU A 170 -16.88 9.53 1.36
CA GLU A 170 -18.04 8.62 1.37
C GLU A 170 -18.28 7.97 0.00
N GLU A 171 -18.07 8.71 -1.09
CA GLU A 171 -18.20 8.19 -2.45
C GLU A 171 -17.07 7.22 -2.78
N MET A 172 -15.85 7.49 -2.29
CA MET A 172 -14.70 6.62 -2.43
C MET A 172 -14.96 5.25 -1.77
N ILE A 173 -15.43 5.26 -0.53
CA ILE A 173 -15.84 4.05 0.19
C ILE A 173 -16.99 3.35 -0.54
N SER A 174 -18.08 4.06 -0.81
CA SER A 174 -19.28 3.45 -1.40
C SER A 174 -19.02 2.85 -2.78
N SER A 175 -18.26 3.53 -3.63
CA SER A 175 -17.91 3.04 -4.98
C SER A 175 -17.03 1.80 -4.95
N HIS A 176 -16.02 1.77 -4.07
CA HIS A 176 -15.12 0.62 -3.97
C HIS A 176 -15.84 -0.60 -3.39
N PHE A 177 -16.77 -0.42 -2.46
CA PHE A 177 -17.51 -1.53 -1.86
C PHE A 177 -18.76 -1.97 -2.63
N ALA A 178 -19.26 -1.19 -3.61
CA ALA A 178 -20.49 -1.49 -4.34
C ALA A 178 -20.49 -2.85 -5.06
N GLY A 179 -19.32 -3.33 -5.49
CA GLY A 179 -19.18 -4.59 -6.23
C GLY A 179 -18.88 -5.83 -5.37
N PHE A 180 -18.96 -5.73 -4.04
CA PHE A 180 -18.63 -6.82 -3.13
C PHE A 180 -19.89 -7.55 -2.63
N ASP A 181 -19.85 -8.88 -2.66
CA ASP A 181 -20.83 -9.73 -1.97
C ASP A 181 -20.26 -10.14 -0.60
N PHE A 182 -20.51 -9.31 0.41
CA PHE A 182 -20.04 -9.57 1.77
C PHE A 182 -20.55 -10.88 2.37
N SER A 183 -21.59 -11.51 1.82
CA SER A 183 -22.04 -12.81 2.30
C SER A 183 -21.15 -13.97 1.85
N ARG A 184 -20.29 -13.74 0.84
CA ARG A 184 -19.46 -14.76 0.19
C ARG A 184 -17.99 -14.36 0.04
N GLU A 185 -17.66 -13.09 0.24
CA GLU A 185 -16.31 -12.54 0.11
C GLU A 185 -15.82 -12.02 1.45
N LEU A 186 -14.61 -12.42 1.84
CA LEU A 186 -13.90 -11.81 2.96
C LEU A 186 -13.06 -10.65 2.44
N VAL A 187 -13.39 -9.43 2.85
CA VAL A 187 -12.77 -8.23 2.28
C VAL A 187 -11.60 -7.78 3.12
N VAL A 188 -10.47 -7.53 2.46
CA VAL A 188 -9.31 -6.86 3.06
C VAL A 188 -9.17 -5.50 2.40
N ALA A 189 -9.17 -4.43 3.17
CA ALA A 189 -9.04 -3.06 2.72
C ALA A 189 -7.72 -2.44 3.19
N THR A 190 -7.15 -1.53 2.39
CA THR A 190 -6.08 -0.64 2.86
C THR A 190 -6.63 0.32 3.93
N GLY A 191 -5.78 0.76 4.86
CA GLY A 191 -6.16 1.69 5.93
C GLY A 191 -6.25 3.14 5.46
N TYR A 192 -5.36 3.51 4.56
CA TYR A 192 -5.34 4.74 3.81
C TYR A 192 -6.37 4.68 2.69
N THR A 193 -7.03 5.82 2.52
CA THR A 193 -8.06 6.07 1.51
C THR A 193 -7.67 7.34 0.77
N HIS A 194 -7.57 7.29 -0.55
CA HIS A 194 -7.30 8.49 -1.35
C HIS A 194 -8.61 9.21 -1.66
N CYS A 195 -8.86 10.32 -0.98
CA CYS A 195 -10.08 11.12 -1.16
C CYS A 195 -9.77 12.60 -1.38
N ALA A 196 -10.75 13.34 -1.89
CA ALA A 196 -10.60 14.74 -2.29
C ALA A 196 -10.20 15.66 -1.11
N GLU A 197 -10.59 15.28 0.11
CA GLU A 197 -10.29 16.00 1.34
C GLU A 197 -8.84 15.82 1.80
N GLY A 198 -8.12 14.80 1.31
CA GLY A 198 -6.77 14.46 1.74
C GLY A 198 -6.74 13.93 3.18
N LEU A 199 -6.73 12.60 3.33
CA LEU A 199 -6.85 11.97 4.65
C LEU A 199 -5.66 12.26 5.58
N MET A 200 -4.45 12.40 5.05
CA MET A 200 -3.27 12.78 5.84
C MET A 200 -3.36 14.22 6.38
N ASN A 201 -4.13 15.12 5.75
CA ASN A 201 -4.34 16.47 6.27
C ASN A 201 -5.30 16.52 7.46
N THR A 202 -6.07 15.44 7.67
CA THR A 202 -7.18 15.42 8.64
C THR A 202 -6.84 14.65 9.91
N PHE A 203 -5.93 13.65 9.84
CA PHE A 203 -5.72 12.69 10.95
C PHE A 203 -4.24 12.34 11.28
N ASP A 204 -3.24 13.01 10.68
CA ASP A 204 -1.81 12.77 10.95
C ASP A 204 -1.26 13.65 12.10
#